data_AF-A0A838S8C2-F1
#
_entry.id   AF-A0A838S8C2-F1
#
_cell.length_a   1.000
_cell.length_b   1.000
_cell.length_c   1.000
_cell.angle_alpha   90.00
_cell.angle_beta   90.00
_cell.angle_gamma   90.00
#
_symmetry.space_group_name_H-M   'P 1'
#
loop_
_entity.id
_entity.type
_entity.pdbx_description
1 polymer ?
#
loop_
_entity_poly.entity_id
_entity_poly.type
_entity_poly.pdbx_seq_one_letter_code
_entity_poly.pdbx_strand_id
1 'polypeptide(L)'
;PLQHLGEAETCVVIKEWAAFDGSWWISDDREALRYARFQGITTYETIDLLSMAVADGDVTDKQAYEVVLHMSEKGRSLRLPRSASDLRR
;
A
#
# COMPACT_ATOMS: atom_id res chain seq x y z
N PRO A 1 21.54 -8.89 7.75
CA PRO A 1 20.80 -7.97 8.67
C PRO A 1 20.71 -6.51 8.16
N LEU A 2 20.47 -6.31 6.86
CA LEU A 2 20.24 -4.98 6.24
C LEU A 2 19.02 -4.96 5.30
N GLN A 3 18.27 -6.08 5.23
CA GLN A 3 17.27 -6.33 4.20
C GLN A 3 16.04 -5.42 4.31
N HIS A 4 15.90 -4.65 5.40
CA HIS A 4 14.79 -3.71 5.63
C HIS A 4 15.26 -2.35 6.20
N LEU A 5 16.52 -1.97 5.96
CA LEU A 5 17.08 -0.75 6.56
C LEU A 5 16.38 0.50 6.01
N GLY A 6 16.14 0.56 4.69
CA GLY A 6 15.52 1.72 4.05
C GLY A 6 14.08 1.94 4.52
N GLU A 7 13.33 0.86 4.77
CA GLU A 7 11.98 0.89 5.31
C GLU A 7 11.96 1.40 6.75
N ALA A 8 12.92 0.97 7.57
CA ALA A 8 13.09 1.47 8.93
C ALA A 8 13.49 2.95 8.95
N GLU A 9 14.42 3.36 8.09
CA GLU A 9 14.82 4.76 7.93
C GLU A 9 13.65 5.64 7.47
N THR A 10 12.82 5.13 6.55
CA THR A 10 11.60 5.84 6.09
C THR A 10 10.64 6.08 7.25
N CYS A 11 10.43 5.09 8.14
CA CYS A 11 9.62 5.29 9.34
C CYS A 11 10.16 6.40 10.24
N VAL A 12 11.48 6.45 10.42
CA VAL A 12 12.14 7.48 11.23
C VAL A 12 11.94 8.86 10.60
N VAL A 13 12.10 8.98 9.28
CA VAL A 13 11.88 10.24 8.57
C VAL A 13 10.44 10.73 8.76
N ILE A 14 9.44 9.88 8.55
CA ILE A 14 8.02 10.26 8.69
C ILE A 14 7.70 10.69 10.13
N LYS A 15 8.28 10.00 11.12
CA LYS A 15 7.97 10.24 12.53
C LYS A 15 8.69 11.45 13.13
N GLU A 16 9.96 11.65 12.78
CA GLU A 16 10.83 12.60 13.48
C GLU A 16 10.97 13.93 12.73
N TRP A 17 10.71 13.96 11.42
CA TRP A 17 10.90 15.17 10.64
C TRP A 17 9.54 15.85 10.43
N ALA A 18 9.38 17.05 11.01
CA ALA A 18 8.14 17.82 10.94
C ALA A 18 7.63 18.08 9.51
N ALA A 19 8.51 18.09 8.51
CA ALA A 19 8.13 18.24 7.11
C ALA A 19 7.31 17.07 6.54
N PHE A 20 7.34 15.91 7.19
CA PHE A 20 6.65 14.69 6.78
C PHE A 20 5.54 14.26 7.75
N ASP A 21 5.23 15.06 8.77
CA ASP A 21 4.14 14.78 9.71
C ASP A 21 2.80 14.64 8.96
N GLY A 22 2.02 13.63 9.33
CA GLY A 22 0.76 13.29 8.65
C GLY A 22 0.88 12.65 7.27
N SER A 23 2.10 12.38 6.77
CA SER A 23 2.28 11.70 5.48
C SER A 23 1.71 10.28 5.50
N TRP A 24 1.21 9.84 4.34
CA TRP A 24 0.85 8.44 4.12
C TRP A 24 2.06 7.65 3.64
N TRP A 25 2.26 6.46 4.18
CA TRP A 25 3.26 5.55 3.66
C TRP A 25 2.64 4.42 2.85
N ILE A 26 2.99 4.33 1.58
CA ILE A 26 2.51 3.30 0.66
C ILE A 26 3.59 2.24 0.49
N SER A 27 3.25 0.98 0.75
CA SER A 27 4.13 -0.17 0.52
C SER A 27 3.28 -1.45 0.37
N ASP A 28 3.84 -2.49 -0.25
CA ASP A 28 3.28 -3.85 -0.23
C ASP A 28 4.15 -4.82 0.62
N ASP A 29 5.23 -4.32 1.25
CA ASP A 29 6.04 -5.09 2.19
C ASP A 29 5.30 -5.23 3.53
N ARG A 30 4.89 -6.47 3.84
CA ARG A 30 4.09 -6.79 5.02
C ARG A 30 4.79 -6.48 6.34
N GLU A 31 6.10 -6.72 6.43
CA GLU A 31 6.84 -6.51 7.68
C GLU A 31 7.08 -5.02 7.91
N ALA A 32 7.42 -4.29 6.85
CA ALA A 32 7.55 -2.84 6.88
C ALA A 32 6.23 -2.16 7.31
N LEU A 33 5.11 -2.54 6.69
CA LEU A 33 3.78 -2.03 7.03
C LEU A 33 3.35 -2.38 8.46
N ARG A 34 3.67 -3.59 8.94
CA ARG A 34 3.39 -3.98 10.33
C ARG A 34 4.12 -3.05 11.29
N TYR A 35 5.40 -2.77 11.05
CA TYR A 35 6.18 -1.87 11.88
C TYR A 35 5.68 -0.42 11.79
N ALA A 36 5.38 0.07 10.58
CA ALA A 36 4.79 1.39 10.35
C ALA A 36 3.53 1.64 11.19
N ARG A 37 2.58 0.70 11.11
CA ARG A 37 1.31 0.75 11.81
C ARG A 37 1.52 0.73 13.32
N PHE A 38 2.49 -0.07 13.79
CA PHE A 38 2.89 -0.08 15.20
C PHE A 38 3.46 1.26 15.66
N GLN A 39 4.15 2.00 14.79
CA GLN A 39 4.63 3.37 15.05
C GLN A 39 3.55 4.46 14.89
N GLY A 40 2.31 4.09 14.55
CA GLY A 40 1.21 5.04 14.34
C GLY A 40 1.20 5.73 12.98
N ILE A 41 2.02 5.28 12.02
CA ILE A 41 2.05 5.84 10.67
C ILE A 41 0.84 5.33 9.88
N THR A 42 0.10 6.23 9.23
CA THR A 42 -0.97 5.84 8.30
C THR A 42 -0.37 5.17 7.07
N THR A 43 -0.82 3.96 6.77
CA THR A 43 -0.29 3.17 5.66
C THR A 43 -1.35 2.72 4.68
N TYR A 44 -0.98 2.63 3.41
CA TYR A 44 -1.79 2.04 2.35
C TYR A 44 -1.00 1.00 1.55
N GLU A 45 -1.69 0.01 1.02
CA GLU A 45 -1.18 -0.98 0.08
C GLU A 45 -1.66 -0.64 -1.34
N THR A 46 -1.07 -1.27 -2.38
CA THR A 46 -1.50 -1.05 -3.78
C THR A 46 -3.00 -1.26 -3.97
N ILE A 47 -3.56 -2.27 -3.31
CA ILE A 47 -5.00 -2.57 -3.37
C ILE A 47 -5.84 -1.43 -2.80
N ASP A 48 -5.37 -0.72 -1.78
CA ASP A 48 -6.12 0.38 -1.19
C ASP A 48 -6.13 1.59 -2.13
N LEU A 49 -5.02 1.86 -2.82
CA LEU A 49 -4.96 2.90 -3.86
C LEU A 49 -5.93 2.63 -5.00
N LEU A 50 -6.03 1.36 -5.42
CA LEU A 50 -6.96 0.96 -6.47
C LEU A 50 -8.42 1.05 -6.00
N SER A 51 -8.72 0.70 -4.75
CA SER A 51 -10.06 0.93 -4.20
C SER A 51 -10.43 2.42 -4.17
N MET A 52 -9.49 3.30 -3.80
CA MET A 52 -9.72 4.76 -3.85
C MET A 52 -9.99 5.23 -5.29
N ALA A 53 -9.20 4.80 -6.26
CA ALA A 53 -9.42 5.14 -7.67
C ALA A 53 -10.77 4.62 -8.21
N VAL A 54 -11.24 3.45 -7.74
CA VAL A 54 -12.57 2.93 -8.08
C VAL A 54 -13.67 3.78 -7.43
N ALA A 55 -13.50 4.18 -6.17
CA ALA A 55 -14.45 5.01 -5.45
C ALA A 55 -14.59 6.41 -6.07
N ASP A 56 -13.48 6.97 -6.55
CA ASP A 56 -13.44 8.27 -7.23
C ASP A 56 -13.93 8.21 -8.69
N GLY A 57 -14.09 6.99 -9.24
CA GLY A 57 -14.56 6.76 -10.61
C GLY A 57 -13.48 6.91 -11.69
N ASP A 58 -12.20 7.00 -11.29
CA ASP A 58 -11.06 7.08 -12.20
C ASP A 58 -10.87 5.78 -13.01
N VAL A 59 -11.19 4.64 -12.38
CA VAL A 59 -11.16 3.31 -13.00
C VAL A 59 -12.36 2.49 -12.58
N THR A 60 -12.75 1.52 -13.42
CA THR A 60 -13.74 0.52 -13.02
C THR A 60 -13.11 -0.52 -12.09
N ASP A 61 -13.93 -1.15 -11.25
CA ASP A 61 -13.53 -2.26 -10.37
C ASP A 61 -12.90 -3.42 -11.15
N LYS A 62 -13.37 -3.69 -12.37
CA LYS A 62 -12.79 -4.70 -13.29
C LYS A 62 -11.38 -4.33 -13.75
N GLN A 63 -11.17 -3.09 -14.20
CA GLN A 63 -9.84 -2.62 -14.62
C GLN A 63 -8.84 -2.68 -13.46
N ALA A 64 -9.27 -2.23 -12.28
CA ALA A 64 -8.45 -2.30 -11.08
C ALA A 64 -8.10 -3.74 -10.69
N TYR A 65 -9.06 -4.66 -10.79
CA TYR A 65 -8.84 -6.09 -10.54
C TYR A 65 -7.83 -6.71 -11.51
N GLU A 66 -7.94 -6.39 -12.80
CA GLU A 66 -7.00 -6.84 -13.83
C GLU A 66 -5.57 -6.34 -13.57
N VAL A 67 -5.42 -5.08 -13.12
CA VAL A 67 -4.10 -4.54 -12.73
C VAL A 67 -3.48 -5.34 -11.58
N VAL A 68 -4.24 -5.65 -10.53
CA VAL A 68 -3.72 -6.43 -9.40
C VAL A 68 -3.29 -7.82 -9.82
N LEU A 69 -4.09 -8.50 -10.66
CA LEU A 69 -3.73 -9.82 -11.19
C LEU A 69 -2.45 -9.77 -12.03
N HIS A 70 -2.34 -8.81 -12.95
CA HIS A 70 -1.17 -8.68 -13.81
C HIS A 70 0.10 -8.33 -13.01
N MET A 71 -0.01 -7.56 -11.93
CA MET A 71 1.11 -7.33 -11.02
C MET A 71 1.51 -8.61 -10.28
N SER A 72 0.53 -9.39 -9.81
CA SER A 72 0.77 -10.69 -9.17
C SER A 72 1.45 -11.68 -10.12
N GLU A 73 1.02 -11.76 -11.38
CA GLU A 73 1.61 -12.61 -12.42
C GLU A 73 3.07 -12.24 -12.70
N LYS A 74 3.43 -10.96 -12.53
CA LYS A 74 4.82 -10.47 -12.62
C LYS A 74 5.63 -10.70 -11.33
N GLY A 75 5.10 -11.46 -10.39
CA GLY A 75 5.78 -11.83 -9.14
C GLY A 75 5.77 -10.75 -8.07
N ARG A 76 4.87 -9.75 -8.14
CA ARG A 76 4.70 -8.79 -7.05
C ARG A 76 3.90 -9.43 -5.91
N SER A 77 4.41 -9.32 -4.69
CA SER A 77 3.75 -9.80 -3.48
C SER A 77 2.69 -8.80 -3.01
N LEU A 78 1.49 -8.87 -3.57
CA LEU A 78 0.37 -7.99 -3.22
C LEU A 78 -0.67 -8.69 -2.35
N ARG A 79 -1.46 -7.92 -1.61
CA ARG A 79 -2.75 -8.40 -1.08
C ARG A 79 -3.74 -8.48 -2.23
N LEU A 80 -4.19 -9.69 -2.56
CA LEU A 80 -5.12 -9.91 -3.69
C LEU A 80 -6.58 -9.80 -3.23
N PRO A 81 -7.42 -9.03 -3.95
CA PRO A 81 -8.88 -9.12 -3.81
C PRO A 81 -9.38 -10.50 -4.28
N ARG A 82 -10.50 -10.98 -3.74
CA ARG A 82 -11.11 -12.26 -4.17
C ARG A 82 -11.93 -12.10 -5.45
N SER A 83 -12.39 -10.88 -5.71
CA SER A 83 -13.17 -10.49 -6.88
C SER A 83 -13.02 -9.00 -7.14
N ALA A 84 -13.35 -8.54 -8.36
CA ALA A 84 -13.43 -7.11 -8.67
C ALA A 84 -14.32 -6.34 -7.67
N SER A 85 -15.41 -6.96 -7.22
CA SER A 85 -16.36 -6.31 -6.31
C SER A 85 -15.77 -5.94 -4.94
N ASP A 86 -14.67 -6.56 -4.52
CA ASP A 86 -13.97 -6.23 -3.28
C ASP A 86 -13.28 -4.86 -3.33
N LEU A 87 -13.03 -4.31 -4.53
CA LEU A 87 -12.40 -3.00 -4.73
C LEU A 87 -13.39 -1.83 -4.67
N ARG A 88 -14.68 -2.11 -4.47
CA ARG A 88 -15.73 -1.07 -4.31
C ARG A 88 -15.98 -0.66 -2.86
N ARG A 89 -15.16 -1.14 -1.94
CA ARG A 89 -15.33 -0.93 -0.50
C ARG A 89 -14.70 0.38 -0.03
#